data_AF-A0A3P7NYS7-F1
#
_entry.id   AF-A0A3P7NYS7-F1
#
_cell.length_a   1.000
_cell.length_b   1.000
_cell.length_c   1.000
_cell.angle_alpha   90.00
_cell.angle_beta   90.00
_cell.angle_gamma   90.00
#
_symmetry.space_group_name_H-M   'P 1'
#
loop_
_entity.id
_entity.type
_entity.pdbx_description
1 polymer ?
#
loop_
_entity_poly.entity_id
_entity_poly.type
_entity_poly.pdbx_seq_one_letter_code
_entity_poly.pdbx_strand_id
1 'polypeptide(L)'
;MFLHGHFAYINFGRFGSHLKPIYINLLRDPLERLASRYYFLRFGDDYRPHLNRSRMINNTERWQTFDQCVQNKGKDCNPSLLWSQYSPFKLANLAQ
;
A
#
# COMPACT_ATOMS: atom_id res chain seq x y z
N MET A 1 3.36 -2.70 -25.39
CA MET A 1 3.37 -3.61 -24.23
C MET A 1 3.14 -2.78 -22.98
N PHE A 2 2.13 -3.09 -22.18
CA PHE A 2 1.84 -2.40 -20.92
C PHE A 2 2.21 -3.33 -19.76
N LEU A 3 3.14 -2.89 -18.90
CA LEU A 3 3.55 -3.60 -17.70
C LEU A 3 2.96 -2.89 -16.48
N HIS A 4 2.23 -3.63 -15.64
CA HIS A 4 1.62 -3.10 -14.42
C HIS A 4 1.80 -4.08 -13.26
N GLY A 5 1.86 -3.54 -12.04
CA GLY A 5 2.01 -4.34 -10.82
C GLY A 5 2.53 -3.51 -9.65
N HIS A 6 2.66 -4.15 -8.50
CA HIS A 6 3.17 -3.50 -7.28
C HIS A 6 4.71 -3.51 -7.27
N PHE A 7 5.29 -2.63 -8.08
CA PHE A 7 6.74 -2.46 -8.17
C PHE A 7 7.16 -1.10 -7.60
N ALA A 8 8.32 -1.07 -6.95
CA ALA A 8 8.99 0.19 -6.69
C ALA A 8 9.54 0.78 -8.01
N TYR A 9 9.85 2.08 -8.00
CA TYR A 9 10.57 2.70 -9.12
C TYR A 9 11.91 2.00 -9.35
N ILE A 10 12.17 1.59 -10.59
CA ILE A 10 13.41 0.95 -11.03
C ILE A 10 14.07 1.88 -12.04
N ASN A 11 15.36 2.20 -11.85
CA ASN A 11 16.12 2.93 -12.86
C ASN A 11 16.88 1.93 -13.74
N PHE A 12 16.35 1.62 -14.92
CA PHE A 12 16.95 0.70 -15.89
C PHE A 12 18.36 1.13 -16.34
N GLY A 13 18.65 2.42 -16.38
CA GLY A 13 19.97 2.94 -16.76
C GLY A 13 21.08 2.52 -15.79
N ARG A 14 20.77 2.30 -14.50
CA ARG A 14 21.74 1.80 -13.52
C ARG A 14 22.19 0.36 -13.80
N PHE A 15 21.42 -0.38 -14.59
CA PHE A 15 21.71 -1.77 -14.95
C PHE A 15 22.28 -1.89 -16.37
N GLY A 16 22.75 -0.77 -16.95
CA GLY A 16 23.32 -0.75 -18.31
C GLY A 16 22.28 -0.94 -19.42
N SER A 17 20.99 -0.85 -19.09
CA SER A 17 19.93 -0.97 -20.09
C SER A 17 19.71 0.36 -20.82
N HIS A 18 19.60 0.31 -22.14
CA HIS A 18 19.18 1.44 -22.97
C HIS A 18 17.65 1.66 -22.94
N LEU A 19 16.90 0.78 -22.26
CA LEU A 19 15.45 0.87 -22.17
C LEU A 19 15.03 2.11 -21.36
N LYS A 20 14.21 2.96 -21.98
CA LYS A 20 13.61 4.16 -21.35
C LYS A 20 12.09 4.04 -21.38
N PRO A 21 11.47 3.26 -20.47
CA PRO A 21 10.02 3.14 -20.44
C PRO A 21 9.38 4.42 -19.89
N ILE A 22 8.15 4.68 -20.30
CA ILE A 22 7.34 5.77 -19.77
C ILE A 22 6.70 5.29 -18.46
N TYR A 23 6.97 5.99 -17.36
CA TYR A 23 6.37 5.70 -16.06
C TYR A 23 5.10 6.53 -15.86
N ILE A 24 4.01 5.85 -15.53
CA ILE A 24 2.75 6.47 -15.10
C ILE A 24 2.37 5.81 -13.79
N ASN A 25 1.89 6.60 -12.82
CA ASN A 25 1.41 6.09 -11.54
C ASN A 25 0.22 6.91 -11.05
N LEU A 26 -0.62 6.31 -10.20
CA LEU A 26 -1.76 6.94 -9.57
C LEU A 26 -1.56 6.91 -8.06
N LEU A 27 -1.63 8.07 -7.42
CA LEU A 27 -1.52 8.21 -5.97
C LEU A 27 -2.89 8.55 -5.38
N ARG A 28 -3.08 8.18 -4.11
CA ARG A 28 -4.26 8.54 -3.31
C ARG A 28 -3.81 9.19 -2.02
N ASP A 29 -4.70 9.96 -1.39
CA ASP A 29 -4.48 10.47 -0.03
C ASP A 29 -3.98 9.34 0.91
N PRO A 30 -2.88 9.56 1.67
CA PRO A 30 -2.27 8.52 2.47
C PRO A 30 -3.18 7.92 3.54
N LEU A 31 -4.02 8.73 4.18
CA LEU A 31 -4.93 8.31 5.24
C LEU A 31 -6.08 7.50 4.66
N GLU A 32 -6.72 8.03 3.62
CA GLU A 32 -7.78 7.36 2.86
C GLU A 32 -7.34 5.99 2.32
N ARG A 33 -6.13 5.91 1.78
CA ARG A 33 -5.55 4.66 1.28
C ARG A 33 -5.30 3.67 2.41
N LEU A 34 -4.80 4.13 3.56
CA LEU A 34 -4.55 3.27 4.72
C LEU A 34 -5.87 2.72 5.29
N ALA A 35 -6.88 3.58 5.44
CA ALA A 35 -8.23 3.18 5.88
C ALA A 35 -8.86 2.19 4.89
N SER A 36 -8.75 2.44 3.58
CA SER A 36 -9.21 1.51 2.55
C SER A 36 -8.51 0.14 2.68
N ARG A 37 -7.18 0.11 2.86
CA ARG A 37 -6.43 -1.15 3.10
C ARG A 37 -6.87 -1.85 4.39
N TYR A 38 -7.16 -1.10 5.45
CA TYR A 38 -7.59 -1.65 6.73
C TYR A 38 -8.89 -2.45 6.59
N TYR A 39 -9.89 -1.89 5.89
CA TYR A 39 -11.17 -2.56 5.64
C TYR A 39 -11.07 -3.64 4.57
N PHE A 40 -10.24 -3.45 3.54
CA PHE A 40 -9.95 -4.45 2.52
C PHE A 40 -9.49 -5.78 3.14
N LEU A 41 -8.60 -5.74 4.14
CA LEU A 41 -8.13 -6.97 4.81
C LEU A 41 -9.21 -7.69 5.64
N ARG A 42 -10.28 -6.99 6.03
CA ARG A 42 -11.37 -7.48 6.92
C ARG A 42 -12.63 -7.91 6.17
N PHE A 43 -12.94 -7.25 5.06
CA PHE A 43 -14.20 -7.42 4.36
C PHE A 43 -14.06 -7.90 2.92
N GLY A 44 -12.86 -7.88 2.35
CA GLY A 44 -12.69 -8.28 0.96
C GLY A 44 -12.86 -7.12 -0.01
N ASP A 45 -13.04 -7.48 -1.27
CA ASP A 45 -13.59 -6.63 -2.32
C ASP A 45 -14.72 -7.40 -3.03
N ASP A 46 -15.42 -6.72 -3.92
CA ASP A 46 -16.48 -7.27 -4.76
C ASP A 46 -15.93 -7.98 -6.02
N TYR A 47 -14.68 -7.74 -6.39
CA TYR A 47 -14.03 -8.37 -7.54
C TYR A 47 -13.69 -9.86 -7.31
N ARG A 48 -13.27 -10.22 -6.09
CA ARG A 48 -12.93 -11.60 -5.68
C ARG A 48 -13.53 -11.92 -4.30
N PRO A 49 -14.86 -12.07 -4.22
CA PRO A 49 -15.58 -12.14 -2.94
C PRO A 49 -15.25 -13.38 -2.09
N HIS A 50 -14.80 -14.47 -2.71
CA HIS A 50 -14.52 -15.73 -2.02
C HIS A 50 -13.07 -15.85 -1.51
N LEU A 51 -12.24 -14.81 -1.68
CA LEU A 51 -10.86 -14.84 -1.22
C LEU A 51 -10.76 -14.45 0.26
N ASN A 52 -10.48 -15.42 1.11
CA ASN A 52 -10.21 -15.17 2.52
C ASN A 52 -8.87 -14.45 2.71
N ARG A 53 -8.89 -13.35 3.48
CA ARG A 53 -7.72 -12.53 3.80
C ARG A 53 -7.33 -12.69 5.26
N SER A 54 -6.11 -12.25 5.58
CA SER A 54 -5.48 -12.46 6.90
C SER A 54 -6.31 -11.99 8.09
N ARG A 55 -7.14 -10.94 7.94
CA ARG A 55 -7.98 -10.38 9.02
C ARG A 55 -9.45 -10.78 8.96
N MET A 56 -9.83 -11.72 8.07
CA MET A 56 -11.23 -12.16 7.94
C MET A 56 -11.60 -13.27 8.94
N ILE A 57 -10.60 -14.01 9.45
CA ILE A 57 -10.81 -15.20 10.31
C ILE A 57 -11.13 -14.79 11.76
N ASN A 58 -10.45 -13.76 12.27
CA ASN A 58 -10.64 -13.30 13.64
C ASN A 58 -11.82 -12.31 13.71
N ASN A 59 -12.97 -12.76 14.19
CA ASN A 59 -14.17 -11.92 14.31
C ASN A 59 -13.93 -10.65 15.13
N THR A 60 -13.17 -10.72 16.21
CA THR A 60 -12.89 -9.55 17.05
C THR A 60 -12.09 -8.49 16.29
N GLU A 61 -11.08 -8.89 15.51
CA GLU A 61 -10.30 -7.98 14.68
C GLU A 61 -11.08 -7.49 13.45
N ARG A 62 -11.96 -8.34 12.90
CA ARG A 62 -12.76 -8.06 11.70
C ARG A 62 -13.76 -6.93 11.93
N TRP A 63 -14.45 -6.95 13.07
CA TRP A 63 -15.48 -5.98 13.41
C TRP A 63 -14.95 -4.72 14.11
N GLN A 64 -13.64 -4.65 14.37
CA GLN A 64 -13.00 -3.44 14.87
C GLN A 64 -13.04 -2.34 13.80
N THR A 65 -13.43 -1.13 14.19
CA THR A 65 -13.39 0.06 13.32
C THR A 65 -11.97 0.63 13.22
N PHE A 66 -11.71 1.40 12.16
CA PHE A 66 -10.42 2.07 12.00
C PHE A 66 -10.10 2.99 13.19
N ASP A 67 -11.07 3.79 13.64
CA ASP A 67 -10.93 4.69 14.78
C ASP A 67 -10.60 3.96 16.08
N GLN A 68 -11.29 2.85 16.37
CA GLN A 68 -10.98 2.00 17.52
C GLN A 68 -9.56 1.42 17.43
N CYS A 69 -9.12 1.03 16.22
CA CYS A 69 -7.74 0.59 16.04
C CYS A 69 -6.76 1.71 16.41
N VAL A 70 -6.99 2.94 15.93
CA VAL A 70 -6.10 4.09 16.20
C VAL A 70 -6.04 4.39 17.69
N GLN A 71 -7.18 4.43 18.37
CA GLN A 71 -7.26 4.63 19.83
C GLN A 71 -6.49 3.55 20.59
N ASN A 72 -6.61 2.30 20.16
CA ASN A 72 -5.93 1.16 20.76
C ASN A 72 -4.47 0.98 20.29
N LYS A 73 -3.94 1.92 19.48
CA LYS A 73 -2.58 1.85 18.89
C LYS A 73 -2.31 0.53 18.18
N GLY A 74 -3.31 0.03 17.44
CA GLY A 74 -3.24 -1.23 16.73
C GLY A 74 -2.20 -1.24 15.61
N LYS A 75 -1.72 -2.44 15.25
CA LYS A 75 -0.64 -2.62 14.25
C LYS A 75 -1.08 -2.22 12.83
N ASP A 76 -2.34 -2.47 12.47
CA ASP A 76 -2.85 -2.27 11.10
C ASP A 76 -3.18 -0.80 10.77
N CYS A 77 -3.23 0.07 11.77
CA CYS A 77 -3.54 1.50 11.68
C CYS A 77 -2.35 2.37 12.16
N ASN A 78 -1.16 1.78 12.27
CA ASN A 78 0.03 2.50 12.71
C ASN A 78 0.41 3.61 11.71
N PRO A 79 0.72 4.84 12.17
CA PRO A 79 1.15 5.95 11.29
C PRO A 79 2.33 5.61 10.37
N SER A 80 3.23 4.70 10.76
CA SER A 80 4.34 4.26 9.90
C SER A 80 3.88 3.63 8.57
N LEU A 81 2.65 3.10 8.53
CA LEU A 81 2.06 2.52 7.32
C LEU A 81 1.60 3.56 6.29
N LEU A 82 1.55 4.84 6.66
CA LEU A 82 1.25 5.94 5.73
C LEU A 82 2.36 6.10 4.67
N TRP A 83 3.60 5.73 4.99
CA TRP A 83 4.78 5.89 4.12
C TRP A 83 4.88 4.90 2.96
N SER A 84 3.86 4.10 2.69
CA SER A 84 3.88 3.06 1.64
C SER A 84 4.03 3.59 0.21
N GLN A 85 3.66 4.85 -0.07
CA GLN A 85 3.70 5.42 -1.43
C GLN A 85 5.04 6.10 -1.75
N TYR A 86 5.86 6.39 -0.73
CA TYR A 86 7.15 7.03 -0.92
C TYR A 86 8.21 5.98 -1.18
N SER A 87 8.88 6.08 -2.33
CA SER A 87 10.05 5.25 -2.60
C SER A 87 11.24 5.78 -1.79
N PRO A 88 11.93 4.94 -0.99
CA PRO A 88 13.10 5.38 -0.23
C PRO A 88 14.23 5.90 -1.13
N PHE A 89 14.29 5.46 -2.39
CA PHE A 89 15.26 5.95 -3.37
C PHE A 89 15.15 7.44 -3.69
N LYS A 90 13.96 8.05 -3.56
CA LYS A 90 13.79 9.49 -3.80
C LYS A 90 14.24 10.35 -2.62
N LEU A 91 14.24 9.81 -1.40
CA LEU A 91 14.72 10.51 -0.21
C LEU A 91 16.26 10.63 -0.19
N ALA A 92 16.96 9.65 -0.77
CA ALA A 92 18.43 9.67 -0.85
C ALA A 92 18.99 10.80 -1.73
N ASN A 93 18.22 11.31 -2.69
CA ASN A 93 18.64 12.40 -3.60
C ASN A 93 18.09 13.78 -3.19
N LEU A 94 17.34 13.87 -2.07
CA LEU A 94 16.88 15.15 -1.50
C LEU A 94 17.72 15.57 -0.28
N ALA A 95 18.69 14.74 0.12
CA ALA A 95 19.64 14.99 1.20
C ALA A 95 21.03 15.40 0.69
N GLN A 96 21.12 15.91 -0.54
CA GLN A 96 22.32 16.46 -1.18
C GLN A 96 22.00 17.84 -1.74
#